data_AF-A0A7W8PCI3-F1
#
_entry.id   AF-A0A7W8PCI3-F1
#
_cell.length_a   1.000
_cell.length_b   1.000
_cell.length_c   1.000
_cell.angle_alpha   90.00
_cell.angle_beta   90.00
_cell.angle_gamma   90.00
#
_symmetry.space_group_name_H-M   'P 1'
#
loop_
_entity.id
_entity.type
_entity.pdbx_description
1 polymer ?
#
loop_
_entity_poly.entity_id
_entity_poly.type
_entity_poly.pdbx_seq_one_letter_code
_entity_poly.pdbx_strand_id
1 'polypeptide(L)'
;MKSSENKNPVAQRGDLILMMRTRPMLVAEEGTLLACFWSLGRVTGVAQDGIVSAFRIFGTHYVCRDVPENYQLLSATLVDMPAIEGDMTNRVGQHSGANEFPIPDHAYEYATTFMLETTNNGV
;
A
#
# COMPACT_ATOMS: atom_id res chain seq x y z
N MET A 1 -19.48 26.93 -0.83
CA MET A 1 -18.28 26.16 -1.21
C MET A 1 -18.62 24.69 -1.05
N LYS A 2 -18.60 23.90 -2.14
CA LYS A 2 -18.79 22.45 -2.05
C LYS A 2 -17.51 21.89 -1.43
N SER A 3 -17.62 21.33 -0.23
CA SER A 3 -16.57 20.52 0.37
C SER A 3 -16.21 19.45 -0.65
N SER A 4 -14.93 19.38 -1.02
CA SER A 4 -14.38 18.29 -1.81
C SER A 4 -14.78 16.98 -1.14
N GLU A 5 -15.68 16.23 -1.76
CA GLU A 5 -15.96 14.85 -1.36
C GLU A 5 -14.63 14.13 -1.36
N ASN A 6 -14.20 13.71 -0.17
CA ASN A 6 -13.01 12.90 -0.04
C ASN A 6 -13.32 11.58 -0.75
N LYS A 7 -12.75 11.39 -1.95
CA LYS A 7 -13.07 10.28 -2.86
C LYS A 7 -12.51 8.94 -2.39
N ASN A 8 -11.80 8.92 -1.27
CA ASN A 8 -11.21 7.71 -0.76
C ASN A 8 -12.27 6.89 0.00
N PRO A 9 -12.40 5.58 -0.28
CA PRO A 9 -13.28 4.71 0.49
C PRO A 9 -12.89 4.74 1.97
N VAL A 10 -13.89 4.58 2.86
CA VAL A 10 -13.70 4.57 4.31
C VAL A 10 -12.75 3.42 4.67
N ALA A 11 -11.58 3.76 5.20
CA ALA A 11 -10.54 2.81 5.55
C ALA A 11 -10.85 2.09 6.86
N GLN A 12 -10.36 0.86 7.00
CA GLN A 12 -10.33 0.13 8.25
C GLN A 12 -8.91 -0.27 8.61
N ARG A 13 -8.64 -0.39 9.91
CA ARG A 13 -7.36 -0.91 10.38
C ARG A 13 -7.21 -2.36 9.89
N GLY A 14 -6.08 -2.64 9.27
CA GLY A 14 -5.81 -3.95 8.68
C GLY A 14 -6.02 -4.00 7.17
N ASP A 15 -6.70 -3.01 6.57
CA ASP A 15 -6.82 -2.92 5.11
C ASP A 15 -5.44 -2.83 4.45
N LEU A 16 -5.38 -3.36 3.23
CA LEU A 16 -4.24 -3.20 2.35
C LEU A 16 -4.27 -1.78 1.79
N ILE A 17 -3.13 -1.10 1.85
CA ILE A 17 -2.92 0.20 1.24
C ILE A 17 -1.83 0.10 0.19
N LEU A 18 -2.13 0.61 -1.01
CA LEU A 18 -1.17 0.87 -2.07
C LEU A 18 -0.91 2.37 -2.07
N MET A 19 0.35 2.78 -1.98
CA MET A 19 0.69 4.19 -1.95
C MET A 19 1.85 4.53 -2.86
N MET A 20 1.82 5.74 -3.42
CA MET A 20 2.98 6.32 -4.10
C MET A 20 4.00 6.81 -3.07
N ARG A 21 5.26 6.50 -3.31
CA ARG A 21 6.42 6.93 -2.54
C ARG A 21 7.50 7.44 -3.49
N THR A 22 8.37 8.28 -2.95
CA THR A 22 9.52 8.80 -3.69
C THR A 22 10.81 8.42 -2.99
N ARG A 23 11.86 8.13 -3.76
CA ARG A 23 13.22 8.05 -3.25
C ARG A 23 14.19 8.87 -4.10
N PRO A 24 15.21 9.47 -3.49
CA PRO A 24 16.29 10.06 -4.26
C PRO A 24 17.02 8.97 -5.04
N MET A 25 17.27 9.24 -6.32
CA MET A 25 18.09 8.43 -7.20
C MET A 25 19.20 9.31 -7.77
N LEU A 26 20.45 8.86 -7.61
CA LEU A 26 21.60 9.48 -8.24
C LEU A 26 21.53 9.21 -9.74
N VAL A 27 21.50 10.26 -10.56
CA VAL A 27 21.53 10.16 -12.01
C VAL A 27 22.83 10.78 -12.50
N ALA A 28 23.89 9.97 -12.49
CA ALA A 28 25.23 10.29 -12.99
C ALA A 28 25.67 11.74 -12.69
N GLU A 29 26.26 12.44 -13.67
CA GLU A 29 26.76 13.81 -13.54
C GLU A 29 25.66 14.89 -13.47
N GLU A 30 24.38 14.52 -13.63
CA GLU A 30 23.26 15.45 -13.75
C GLU A 30 22.54 15.74 -12.41
N GLY A 31 22.92 15.05 -11.33
CA GLY A 31 22.43 15.32 -9.98
C GLY A 31 21.52 14.22 -9.41
N THR A 32 20.58 14.60 -8.53
CA THR A 32 19.65 13.68 -7.87
C THR A 32 18.24 13.93 -8.36
N LEU A 33 17.57 12.90 -8.90
CA LEU A 33 16.15 12.94 -9.22
C LEU A 33 15.34 12.22 -8.14
N LEU A 34 14.05 12.55 -8.02
CA LEU A 34 13.11 11.79 -7.21
C LEU A 34 12.41 10.76 -8.09
N ALA A 35 12.71 9.49 -7.87
CA ALA A 35 11.99 8.40 -8.52
C ALA A 35 10.71 8.09 -7.75
N CYS A 36 9.59 8.06 -8.45
CA CYS A 36 8.29 7.66 -7.91
C CYS A 36 8.09 6.16 -8.11
N PHE A 37 7.56 5.49 -7.10
CA PHE A 37 7.15 4.09 -7.15
C PHE A 37 5.97 3.88 -6.20
N TRP A 38 5.28 2.75 -6.36
CA TRP A 38 4.19 2.31 -5.50
C TRP A 38 4.69 1.24 -4.53
N SER A 39 4.15 1.24 -3.32
CA SER A 39 4.46 0.24 -2.30
C SER A 39 3.19 -0.26 -1.62
N LEU A 40 3.23 -1.53 -1.23
CA LEU A 40 2.20 -2.18 -0.43
C LEU A 40 2.48 -1.98 1.06
N GLY A 41 1.41 -1.73 1.80
CA GLY A 41 1.44 -1.66 3.26
C GLY A 41 0.11 -2.06 3.88
N ARG A 42 0.07 -2.02 5.20
CA ARG A 42 -1.13 -2.25 6.01
C ARG A 42 -1.52 -1.00 6.75
N VAL A 43 -2.80 -0.64 6.68
CA VAL A 43 -3.37 0.44 7.50
C VAL A 43 -3.25 0.08 8.98
N THR A 44 -2.63 0.95 9.77
CA THR A 44 -2.42 0.77 11.21
C THR A 44 -3.21 1.78 12.05
N GLY A 45 -3.64 2.89 11.44
CA GLY A 45 -4.48 3.91 12.08
C GLY A 45 -5.45 4.52 11.08
N VAL A 46 -6.65 4.83 11.55
CA VAL A 46 -7.72 5.50 10.80
C VAL A 46 -8.22 6.67 11.65
N ALA A 47 -8.45 7.83 11.03
CA ALA A 47 -9.04 9.00 11.66
C ALA A 47 -10.57 8.83 11.86
N GLN A 48 -11.21 9.74 12.60
CA GLN A 48 -12.65 9.64 12.90
C GLN A 48 -13.55 9.69 11.67
N ASP A 49 -13.10 10.36 10.62
CA ASP A 49 -13.77 10.50 9.32
C ASP A 49 -13.48 9.34 8.36
N GLY A 50 -12.76 8.30 8.80
CA GLY A 50 -12.47 7.12 8.00
C GLY A 50 -11.25 7.24 7.10
N ILE A 51 -10.47 8.33 7.18
CA ILE A 51 -9.25 8.51 6.40
C ILE A 51 -8.09 7.74 7.04
N VAL A 52 -7.20 7.17 6.24
CA VAL A 52 -5.97 6.55 6.75
C VAL A 52 -5.11 7.61 7.45
N SER A 53 -4.82 7.39 8.73
CA SER A 53 -3.96 8.28 9.54
C SER A 53 -2.59 7.69 9.84
N ALA A 54 -2.44 6.37 9.69
CA ALA A 54 -1.15 5.69 9.75
C ALA A 54 -1.18 4.37 8.99
N PHE A 55 -0.03 3.99 8.44
CA PHE A 55 0.17 2.67 7.83
C PHE A 55 1.60 2.19 8.03
N ARG A 56 1.84 0.89 7.84
CA ARG A 56 3.18 0.29 7.83
C ARG A 56 3.47 -0.32 6.47
N ILE A 57 4.63 0.00 5.90
CA ILE A 57 5.10 -0.61 4.65
C ILE A 57 5.62 -2.02 4.92
N PHE A 58 5.20 -2.99 4.11
CA PHE A 58 5.70 -4.36 4.21
C PHE A 58 7.18 -4.46 3.92
N GLY A 59 7.85 -5.41 4.60
CA GLY A 59 9.30 -5.54 4.58
C GLY A 59 10.04 -4.48 5.40
N THR A 60 9.33 -3.63 6.16
CA THR A 60 9.93 -2.65 7.06
C THR A 60 9.27 -2.69 8.44
N HIS A 61 9.95 -2.16 9.45
CA HIS A 61 9.37 -1.89 10.77
C HIS A 61 8.81 -0.46 10.89
N TYR A 62 8.81 0.31 9.79
CA TYR A 62 8.48 1.72 9.80
C TYR A 62 6.98 1.95 9.66
N VAL A 63 6.40 2.65 10.64
CA VAL A 63 5.03 3.17 10.56
C VAL A 63 5.10 4.61 10.07
N CYS A 64 4.48 4.88 8.94
CA CYS A 64 4.34 6.23 8.40
C CYS A 64 3.05 6.87 8.93
N ARG A 65 3.15 8.14 9.33
CA ARG A 65 2.02 8.98 9.75
C ARG A 65 1.75 10.16 8.82
N ASP A 66 2.70 10.44 7.91
CA ASP A 66 2.55 11.43 6.85
C ASP A 66 1.87 10.75 5.65
N VAL A 67 0.57 10.53 5.78
CA VAL A 67 -0.21 9.80 4.76
C VAL A 67 -0.59 10.75 3.62
N PRO A 68 -0.12 10.51 2.39
CA PRO A 68 -0.50 11.32 1.24
C PRO A 68 -1.96 11.05 0.85
N GLU A 69 -2.66 12.02 0.27
CA GLU A 69 -4.09 11.89 -0.06
C GLU A 69 -4.39 10.88 -1.18
N ASN A 70 -3.39 10.55 -1.99
CA ASN A 70 -3.48 9.71 -3.18
C ASN A 70 -3.01 8.27 -2.93
N TYR A 71 -3.71 7.56 -2.05
CA TYR A 71 -3.55 6.12 -1.85
C TYR A 71 -4.74 5.33 -2.44
N GLN A 72 -4.53 4.04 -2.70
CA GLN A 72 -5.60 3.10 -3.01
C GLN A 72 -5.77 2.10 -1.86
N LEU A 73 -7.01 1.70 -1.60
CA LEU A 73 -7.35 0.73 -0.57
C LEU A 73 -7.93 -0.53 -1.17
N LEU A 74 -7.57 -1.66 -0.57
CA LEU A 74 -8.21 -2.94 -0.79
C LEU A 74 -8.57 -3.53 0.57
N SER A 75 -9.83 -3.93 0.74
CA SER A 75 -10.31 -4.40 2.03
C SER A 75 -9.60 -5.67 2.47
N ALA A 76 -9.25 -5.75 3.75
CA ALA A 76 -8.66 -6.95 4.34
C ALA A 76 -9.55 -8.20 4.22
N THR A 77 -10.86 -8.04 3.98
CA THR A 77 -11.76 -9.18 3.76
C THR A 77 -11.63 -9.80 2.36
N LEU A 78 -10.94 -9.12 1.44
CA LEU A 78 -10.75 -9.58 0.06
C LEU A 78 -9.39 -10.25 -0.15
N VAL A 79 -8.43 -10.03 0.75
CA VAL A 79 -7.05 -10.50 0.60
C VAL A 79 -6.52 -11.17 1.85
N ASP A 80 -5.69 -12.20 1.66
CA ASP A 80 -4.93 -12.84 2.71
C ASP A 80 -3.76 -11.94 3.16
N MET A 81 -4.06 -11.00 4.06
CA MET A 81 -3.09 -10.04 4.58
C MET A 81 -1.87 -10.71 5.25
N PRO A 82 -2.02 -11.76 6.09
CA PRO A 82 -0.89 -12.51 6.60
C PRO A 82 0.01 -13.10 5.51
N ALA A 83 -0.57 -13.70 4.46
CA ALA A 83 0.21 -14.28 3.36
C ALA A 83 0.96 -13.20 2.57
N ILE A 84 0.30 -12.08 2.25
CA ILE A 84 0.94 -10.92 1.58
C ILE A 84 2.11 -10.40 2.43
N GLU A 85 1.89 -10.19 3.73
CA GLU A 85 2.92 -9.66 4.63
C GLU A 85 4.12 -10.61 4.73
N GLY A 86 3.86 -11.91 4.87
CA GLY A 86 4.89 -12.95 4.92
C GLY A 86 5.72 -12.99 3.64
N ASP A 87 5.05 -13.09 2.47
CA ASP A 87 5.74 -13.15 1.17
C ASP A 87 6.55 -11.88 0.91
N MET A 88 5.95 -10.71 1.13
CA MET A 88 6.64 -9.44 0.88
C MET A 88 7.83 -9.23 1.83
N THR A 89 7.72 -9.66 3.08
CA THR A 89 8.85 -9.62 4.03
C THR A 89 10.00 -10.51 3.55
N ASN A 90 9.70 -11.71 3.07
CA ASN A 90 10.71 -12.60 2.50
C ASN A 90 11.37 -12.00 1.25
N ARG A 91 10.57 -11.47 0.32
CA ARG A 91 11.04 -10.82 -0.91
C ARG A 91 11.93 -9.61 -0.63
N VAL A 92 11.52 -8.72 0.28
CA VAL A 92 12.32 -7.54 0.67
C VAL A 92 13.63 -7.95 1.36
N GLY A 93 13.60 -9.04 2.16
CA GLY A 93 14.81 -9.61 2.74
C GLY A 93 15.82 -10.12 1.71
N GLN A 94 15.36 -10.53 0.52
CA GLN A 94 16.21 -10.96 -0.59
C GLN A 94 16.61 -9.82 -1.52
N HIS A 95 15.71 -8.85 -1.73
CA HIS A 95 15.93 -7.72 -2.63
C HIS A 95 15.27 -6.45 -2.06
N SER A 96 16.10 -5.44 -1.76
CA SER A 96 15.66 -4.20 -1.09
C SER A 96 14.62 -3.38 -1.87
N GLY A 97 14.46 -3.61 -3.17
CA GLY A 97 13.45 -2.98 -4.03
C GLY A 97 12.20 -3.82 -4.30
N ALA A 98 12.02 -4.97 -3.65
CA ALA A 98 10.93 -5.90 -4.02
C ALA A 98 9.51 -5.35 -3.76
N ASN A 99 9.38 -4.32 -2.92
CA ASN A 99 8.14 -3.59 -2.65
C ASN A 99 8.12 -2.21 -3.36
N GLU A 100 8.89 -2.06 -4.44
CA GLU A 100 8.90 -0.88 -5.31
C GLU A 100 8.29 -1.25 -6.67
N PHE A 101 7.01 -0.93 -6.85
CA PHE A 101 6.29 -1.15 -8.10
C PHE A 101 6.32 0.13 -8.96
N PRO A 102 6.60 0.05 -10.27
CA PRO A 102 6.72 1.26 -11.09
C PRO A 102 5.39 1.98 -11.30
N ILE A 103 4.27 1.24 -11.30
CA ILE A 103 2.90 1.74 -11.54
C ILE A 103 1.92 1.04 -10.58
N PRO A 104 0.75 1.62 -10.28
CA PRO A 104 -0.18 1.05 -9.31
C PRO A 104 -0.73 -0.32 -9.74
N ASP A 105 -0.95 -0.51 -11.04
CA ASP A 105 -1.51 -1.77 -11.59
C ASP A 105 -0.62 -2.97 -11.26
N HIS A 106 0.70 -2.84 -11.30
CA HIS A 106 1.61 -3.94 -10.93
C HIS A 106 1.53 -4.29 -9.44
N ALA A 107 1.34 -3.28 -8.57
CA ALA A 107 1.14 -3.52 -7.14
C ALA A 107 -0.21 -4.21 -6.88
N TYR A 108 -1.23 -3.81 -7.63
CA TYR A 108 -2.56 -4.43 -7.58
C TYR A 108 -2.52 -5.87 -8.08
N GLU A 109 -1.93 -6.14 -9.25
CA GLU A 109 -1.75 -7.49 -9.80
C GLU A 109 -1.03 -8.42 -8.80
N TYR A 110 0.04 -7.94 -8.15
CA TYR A 110 0.68 -8.68 -7.09
C TYR A 110 -0.27 -8.96 -5.92
N ALA A 111 -1.03 -7.97 -5.44
CA ALA A 111 -1.98 -8.18 -4.36
C ALA A 111 -3.07 -9.22 -4.72
N THR A 112 -3.48 -9.27 -5.99
CA THR A 112 -4.53 -10.18 -6.45
C THR A 112 -4.13 -11.66 -6.41
N THR A 113 -2.84 -12.00 -6.35
CA THR A 113 -2.41 -13.40 -6.18
C THR A 113 -2.73 -13.96 -4.80
N PHE A 114 -3.16 -13.11 -3.86
CA PHE A 114 -3.52 -13.45 -2.49
C PHE A 114 -5.00 -13.17 -2.19
N MET A 115 -5.83 -13.04 -3.21
CA MET A 115 -7.27 -12.85 -2.99
C MET A 115 -7.83 -14.08 -2.28
N LEU A 116 -8.61 -13.84 -1.23
CA LEU A 116 -9.37 -14.88 -0.57
C LEU A 116 -10.44 -15.36 -1.57
N GLU A 117 -10.58 -16.67 -1.72
CA GLU A 117 -11.71 -17.22 -2.45
C GLU A 117 -12.99 -16.69 -1.79
N THR A 118 -13.79 -15.91 -2.50
CA THR A 118 -15.13 -15.57 -2.04
C THR A 118 -15.91 -16.88 -2.02
N THR A 119 -15.95 -17.51 -0.86
CA THR A 119 -16.80 -18.68 -0.62
C THR A 119 -18.23 -18.17 -0.72
N ASN A 120 -18.80 -18.28 -1.92
CA ASN A 120 -20.23 -18.19 -2.14
C ASN A 120 -20.84 -19.37 -1.40
N ASN A 121 -21.09 -19.21 -0.10
CA ASN A 121 -22.01 -20.06 0.63
C ASN A 121 -23.41 -19.72 0.10
N GLY A 122 -23.73 -20.31 -1.04
CA GLY A 122 -25.07 -20.27 -1.64
C GLY A 122 -26.06 -20.82 -0.64
N VAL A 123 -26.88 -19.91 -0.11
CA VAL A 123 -28.18 -20.19 0.51
C VAL A 123 -29.18 -20.44 -0.61
#